data_AF-A0A969AMI6-F1
#
_entry.id   AF-A0A969AMI6-F1
#
_cell.length_a   1.000
_cell.length_b   1.000
_cell.length_c   1.000
_cell.angle_alpha   90.00
_cell.angle_beta   90.00
_cell.angle_gamma   90.00
#
_symmetry.space_group_name_H-M   'P 1'
#
loop_
_entity.id
_entity.type
_entity.pdbx_description
1 polymer ?
#
loop_
_entity_poly.entity_id
_entity_poly.type
_entity_poly.pdbx_seq_one_letter_code
_entity_poly.pdbx_strand_id
1 'polypeptide(L)'
;MNATVFTEKQQHDTTYTPTESQKSVLPYQFESFDAFKDFIRDSFINGSGVDPELFDACVEFHQEFEELDGGEWEAPIHEALGWEYKSGRHQANEPLYAAFLKNEDGSIWQAIVSIYDKDKDRPYRYFAPKDNGDRAFLPPVPYKFRLLIAKRYGISDVPEDGSFWEWLREQGIKIPLIITEGAKKALCTLSMGYVTIALYGCQCGAKTKDKDGKPTTPYLIEDLQKFTLNPIWFLAFDRDNKAKAKKAVAAGRKRLLAALLSNDCLLFDIVWEPEEGKGLDDLVMNEGSWAWDAAYLKTVEKLEKQFKNHNSSTETKKISQSRMSKEIADKYRSKLAWHDGNKAWYWYEDKIPGTWTEVPEIIVGSLVFEELELAIGLTFEHSKVLGTMRSVKYHLKQVEWEVMPGYVCLQDCVLDVNTLKTYPHQPGYRFLNSLPYKWSDRNIGCDKIKKWLLETCEGRSEWVEVLRAAMKATVTERSDLQRYMELIGYGGSGKGTILRLVTQLVGKNNVAVTDLKQLENNRFETANFYGKKLIVITDSEQYTGDVSVLKKLLGKMNLGMRKKEFSKRPGLGSPEWSGLQRTKQCSLRIIPVV
;
A
#
# COMPACT_ATOMS: atom_id res chain seq x y z
N MET A 1 7.81 35.00 -45.44
CA MET A 1 8.85 35.46 -44.50
C MET A 1 9.39 34.24 -43.77
N ASN A 2 10.63 33.88 -44.09
CA ASN A 2 11.29 32.66 -43.64
C ASN A 2 11.59 32.74 -42.14
N ALA A 3 11.04 31.82 -41.35
CA ALA A 3 11.36 31.65 -39.94
C ALA A 3 12.23 30.39 -39.78
N THR A 4 13.51 30.63 -39.50
CA THR A 4 14.56 29.64 -39.27
C THR A 4 14.23 28.80 -38.04
N VAL A 5 14.05 27.49 -38.23
CA VAL A 5 13.77 26.51 -37.19
C VAL A 5 15.09 26.05 -36.57
N PHE A 6 15.39 26.46 -35.34
CA PHE A 6 16.45 25.84 -34.54
C PHE A 6 15.91 24.55 -33.88
N THR A 7 16.03 23.43 -34.58
CA THR A 7 15.99 22.09 -33.99
C THR A 7 17.24 21.88 -33.14
N GLU A 8 17.09 21.32 -31.93
CA GLU A 8 18.20 20.69 -31.18
C GLU A 8 18.75 19.53 -32.02
N LYS A 9 19.65 19.85 -32.94
CA LYS A 9 20.62 18.89 -33.47
C LYS A 9 21.77 18.87 -32.46
N GLN A 10 22.09 17.69 -31.91
CA GLN A 10 23.46 17.50 -31.43
C GLN A 10 24.39 17.74 -32.61
N GLN A 11 25.35 18.64 -32.44
CA GLN A 11 26.30 19.00 -33.49
C GLN A 11 27.13 17.76 -33.85
N HIS A 12 27.09 17.37 -35.13
CA HIS A 12 28.19 16.61 -35.73
C HIS A 12 29.35 17.59 -35.87
N ASP A 13 30.16 17.72 -34.83
CA ASP A 13 31.40 18.50 -34.90
C ASP A 13 32.50 17.55 -35.37
N THR A 14 32.84 17.64 -36.66
CA THR A 14 33.80 16.74 -37.32
C THR A 14 35.26 17.18 -37.17
N THR A 15 35.52 18.26 -36.43
CA THR A 15 36.86 18.83 -36.29
C THR A 15 37.07 19.39 -34.89
N TYR A 16 37.79 18.67 -34.02
CA TYR A 16 38.46 19.30 -32.89
C TYR A 16 39.79 19.88 -33.39
N THR A 17 39.85 21.19 -33.56
CA THR A 17 41.14 21.89 -33.76
C THR A 17 41.42 22.72 -32.52
N PRO A 18 42.47 22.42 -31.73
CA PRO A 18 42.84 23.27 -30.62
C PRO A 18 43.28 24.63 -31.18
N THR A 19 42.51 25.68 -30.97
CA THR A 19 42.97 27.04 -31.26
C THR A 19 43.98 27.48 -30.20
N GLU A 20 45.15 27.93 -30.65
CA GLU A 20 46.34 28.36 -29.88
C GLU A 20 46.14 29.51 -28.85
N SER A 21 44.92 29.89 -28.50
CA SER A 21 44.62 31.10 -27.72
C SER A 21 43.89 30.86 -26.38
N GLN A 22 44.06 29.71 -25.73
CA GLN A 22 43.50 29.46 -24.39
C GLN A 22 44.54 28.94 -23.39
N LYS A 23 45.59 29.75 -23.13
CA LYS A 23 46.43 29.60 -21.94
C LYS A 23 45.84 30.40 -20.77
N SER A 24 44.76 29.88 -20.19
CA SER A 24 44.33 30.26 -18.84
C SER A 24 43.69 29.06 -18.18
N VAL A 25 44.29 28.58 -17.09
CA VAL A 25 43.89 27.41 -16.29
C VAL A 25 42.37 27.43 -16.08
N LEU A 26 41.64 26.52 -16.74
CA LEU A 26 40.22 26.33 -16.52
C LEU A 26 40.04 25.59 -15.18
N PRO A 27 39.18 26.05 -14.24
CA PRO A 27 39.05 25.49 -12.89
C PRO A 27 38.38 24.09 -12.82
N TYR A 28 38.26 23.37 -13.94
CA TYR A 28 37.42 22.17 -14.07
C TYR A 28 38.11 21.03 -14.83
N GLN A 29 39.36 20.74 -14.49
CA GLN A 29 40.13 19.66 -15.11
C GLN A 29 40.35 18.51 -14.11
N PHE A 30 40.31 17.27 -14.59
CA PHE A 30 40.61 16.10 -13.78
C PHE A 30 42.13 15.98 -13.56
N GLU A 31 42.54 15.79 -12.31
CA GLU A 31 43.96 15.73 -11.92
C GLU A 31 44.69 14.48 -12.48
N SER A 32 43.95 13.40 -12.75
CA SER A 32 44.49 12.15 -13.29
C SER A 32 43.41 11.33 -14.02
N PHE A 33 43.84 10.31 -14.77
CA PHE A 33 42.94 9.34 -15.39
C PHE A 33 42.11 8.58 -14.34
N ASP A 34 42.71 8.23 -13.20
CA ASP A 34 42.01 7.56 -12.10
C ASP A 34 40.97 8.48 -11.45
N ALA A 35 41.27 9.77 -11.28
CA ALA A 35 40.29 10.74 -10.78
C ALA A 35 39.07 10.87 -11.73
N PHE A 36 39.30 10.79 -13.05
CA PHE A 36 38.22 10.74 -14.02
C PHE A 36 37.42 9.44 -13.94
N LYS A 37 38.08 8.28 -13.82
CA LYS A 37 37.42 6.98 -13.63
C LYS A 37 36.53 6.97 -12.40
N ASP A 38 37.07 7.40 -11.26
CA ASP A 38 36.36 7.47 -9.98
C ASP A 38 35.16 8.41 -10.08
N PHE A 39 35.34 9.59 -10.70
CA PHE A 39 34.24 10.52 -10.91
C PHE A 39 33.10 9.93 -11.75
N ILE A 40 33.43 9.30 -12.90
CA ILE A 40 32.40 8.69 -13.76
C ILE A 40 31.72 7.52 -13.04
N ARG A 41 32.51 6.67 -12.38
CA ARG A 41 32.01 5.51 -11.63
C ARG A 41 31.07 5.94 -10.51
N ASP A 42 31.47 6.90 -9.67
CA ASP A 42 30.65 7.46 -8.60
C ASP A 42 29.36 8.08 -9.17
N SER A 43 29.47 8.81 -10.27
CA SER A 43 28.33 9.47 -10.92
C SER A 43 27.28 8.48 -11.46
N PHE A 44 27.66 7.26 -11.84
CA PHE A 44 26.71 6.21 -12.26
C PHE A 44 26.20 5.41 -11.06
N ILE A 45 27.08 4.98 -10.17
CA ILE A 45 26.74 4.06 -9.08
C ILE A 45 26.01 4.81 -7.97
N ASN A 46 26.66 5.81 -7.37
CA ASN A 46 26.09 6.56 -6.25
C ASN A 46 25.20 7.71 -6.73
N GLY A 47 25.45 8.25 -7.93
CA GLY A 47 24.63 9.32 -8.50
C GLY A 47 23.37 8.86 -9.23
N SER A 48 23.30 7.60 -9.68
CA SER A 48 22.18 7.11 -10.51
C SER A 48 21.73 5.68 -10.18
N GLY A 49 22.25 5.08 -9.10
CA GLY A 49 21.78 3.78 -8.60
C GLY A 49 22.11 2.61 -9.52
N VAL A 50 23.17 2.71 -10.32
CA VAL A 50 23.63 1.64 -11.22
C VAL A 50 24.44 0.62 -10.41
N ASP A 51 24.17 -0.68 -10.59
CA ASP A 51 24.96 -1.74 -9.96
C ASP A 51 26.39 -1.76 -10.52
N PRO A 52 27.44 -1.87 -9.68
CA PRO A 52 28.83 -1.84 -10.11
C PRO A 52 29.17 -2.87 -11.20
N GLU A 53 28.61 -4.08 -11.12
CA GLU A 53 28.89 -5.15 -12.09
C GLU A 53 28.31 -4.83 -13.46
N LEU A 54 27.12 -4.20 -13.49
CA LEU A 54 26.52 -3.74 -14.74
C LEU A 54 27.29 -2.57 -15.34
N PHE A 55 27.75 -1.63 -14.49
CA PHE A 55 28.61 -0.53 -14.93
C PHE A 55 29.90 -1.04 -15.57
N ASP A 56 30.60 -1.97 -14.91
CA ASP A 56 31.86 -2.54 -15.38
C ASP A 56 31.70 -3.30 -16.70
N ALA A 57 30.56 -3.95 -16.92
CA ALA A 57 30.27 -4.62 -18.16
C ALA A 57 30.03 -3.64 -19.33
N CYS A 58 29.56 -2.42 -19.06
CA CYS A 58 29.09 -1.48 -20.08
C CYS A 58 30.04 -0.32 -20.38
N VAL A 59 31.00 -0.03 -19.49
CA VAL A 59 31.85 1.15 -19.56
C VAL A 59 33.31 0.77 -19.72
N GLU A 60 33.94 1.29 -20.76
CA GLU A 60 35.38 1.16 -21.01
C GLU A 60 36.05 2.54 -20.91
N PHE A 61 37.22 2.60 -20.28
CA PHE A 61 37.92 3.87 -20.06
C PHE A 61 39.17 3.94 -20.92
N HIS A 62 39.38 5.07 -21.58
CA HIS A 62 40.55 5.32 -22.40
C HIS A 62 41.18 6.68 -22.14
N GLN A 63 42.50 6.74 -22.32
CA GLN A 63 43.23 7.99 -22.49
C GLN A 63 43.23 8.42 -23.96
N GLU A 64 43.66 9.65 -24.24
CA GLU A 64 43.74 10.16 -25.62
C GLU A 64 44.62 9.30 -26.52
N PHE A 65 45.73 8.85 -25.97
CA PHE A 65 46.72 8.00 -26.63
C PHE A 65 47.11 6.88 -25.69
N GLU A 66 47.12 5.66 -26.20
CA GLU A 66 47.48 4.46 -25.44
C GLU A 66 48.60 3.72 -26.19
N GLU A 67 49.60 3.22 -25.45
CA GLU A 67 50.71 2.46 -26.00
C GLU A 67 50.35 0.96 -26.00
N LEU A 68 50.37 0.34 -27.16
CA LEU A 68 50.10 -1.08 -27.37
C LEU A 68 51.34 -1.93 -27.08
N ASP A 69 51.13 -3.21 -26.80
CA ASP A 69 52.19 -4.22 -26.69
C ASP A 69 53.00 -4.29 -27.98
N GLY A 70 54.19 -3.67 -27.97
CA GLY A 70 55.05 -3.53 -29.15
C GLY A 70 55.52 -2.09 -29.45
N GLY A 71 55.04 -1.09 -28.69
CA GLY A 71 55.47 0.31 -28.82
C GLY A 71 54.74 1.10 -29.92
N GLU A 72 53.69 0.53 -30.50
CA GLU A 72 52.74 1.25 -31.36
C GLU A 72 51.78 2.07 -30.49
N TRP A 73 51.31 3.21 -31.01
CA TRP A 73 50.38 4.08 -30.30
C TRP A 73 49.04 4.11 -31.02
N GLU A 74 47.96 3.96 -30.28
CA GLU A 74 46.59 4.14 -30.77
C GLU A 74 45.95 5.39 -30.17
N ALA A 75 44.92 5.90 -30.84
CA ALA A 75 44.23 7.13 -30.45
C ALA A 75 42.73 6.85 -30.27
N PRO A 76 42.33 6.06 -29.24
CA PRO A 76 41.00 5.45 -29.16
C PRO A 76 39.86 6.49 -29.14
N ILE A 77 40.08 7.64 -28.51
CA ILE A 77 39.10 8.76 -28.50
C ILE A 77 38.89 9.33 -29.90
N HIS A 78 39.97 9.55 -30.64
CA HIS A 78 39.93 10.13 -31.98
C HIS A 78 39.32 9.17 -32.99
N GLU A 79 39.70 7.90 -32.90
CA GLU A 79 39.17 6.82 -33.75
C GLU A 79 37.67 6.62 -33.53
N ALA A 80 37.24 6.49 -32.27
CA ALA A 80 35.83 6.30 -31.92
C ALA A 80 34.94 7.47 -32.35
N LEU A 81 35.42 8.70 -32.25
CA LEU A 81 34.65 9.91 -32.57
C LEU A 81 34.87 10.44 -33.99
N GLY A 82 35.76 9.81 -34.76
CA GLY A 82 36.13 10.23 -36.10
C GLY A 82 36.77 11.63 -36.13
N TRP A 83 37.54 11.97 -35.09
CA TRP A 83 38.29 13.21 -34.99
C TRP A 83 39.64 13.09 -35.68
N GLU A 84 40.02 14.13 -36.42
CA GLU A 84 41.34 14.19 -37.04
C GLU A 84 42.41 14.60 -36.03
N TYR A 85 43.51 13.87 -35.96
CA TYR A 85 44.70 14.24 -35.19
C TYR A 85 45.94 14.25 -36.10
N LYS A 86 46.89 15.15 -35.81
CA LYS A 86 48.14 15.24 -36.57
C LYS A 86 49.15 14.22 -36.04
N SER A 87 49.51 13.24 -36.87
CA SER A 87 50.58 12.28 -36.57
C SER A 87 51.96 12.97 -36.64
N GLY A 88 52.42 13.52 -35.52
CA GLY A 88 53.75 14.10 -35.38
C GLY A 88 54.04 14.51 -33.95
N ARG A 89 55.23 14.16 -33.43
CA ARG A 89 55.78 14.42 -32.09
C ARG A 89 54.86 15.20 -31.14
N HIS A 90 54.34 14.48 -30.13
CA HIS A 90 53.49 14.95 -29.04
C HIS A 90 53.88 16.35 -28.56
N GLN A 91 53.16 17.37 -29.03
CA GLN A 91 53.07 18.61 -28.30
C GLN A 91 52.10 18.36 -27.15
N ALA A 92 52.61 18.54 -25.93
CA ALA A 92 51.87 18.42 -24.69
C ALA A 92 50.68 19.40 -24.67
N ASN A 93 49.56 18.96 -25.24
CA ASN A 93 48.25 19.46 -24.88
C ASN A 93 47.78 18.69 -23.65
N GLU A 94 46.90 19.33 -22.90
CA GLU A 94 46.25 18.81 -21.70
C GLU A 94 45.69 17.39 -21.89
N PRO A 95 45.83 16.46 -20.92
CA PRO A 95 45.44 15.06 -21.09
C PRO A 95 43.91 14.92 -21.24
N LEU A 96 43.49 14.20 -22.27
CA LEU A 96 42.09 13.91 -22.56
C LEU A 96 41.74 12.48 -22.14
N TYR A 97 40.62 12.30 -21.46
CA TYR A 97 40.10 11.01 -20.99
C TYR A 97 38.69 10.78 -21.51
N ALA A 98 38.34 9.52 -21.76
CA ALA A 98 37.00 9.13 -22.16
C ALA A 98 36.50 7.89 -21.41
N ALA A 99 35.19 7.84 -21.19
CA ALA A 99 34.46 6.65 -20.80
C ALA A 99 33.49 6.31 -21.95
N PHE A 100 33.71 5.17 -22.60
CA PHE A 100 32.88 4.66 -23.68
C PHE A 100 31.77 3.77 -23.13
N LEU A 101 30.53 4.16 -23.41
CA LEU A 101 29.35 3.33 -23.18
C LEU A 101 29.17 2.42 -24.38
N LYS A 102 29.29 1.11 -24.17
CA LYS A 102 29.25 0.10 -25.25
C LYS A 102 27.94 -0.67 -25.27
N ASN A 103 27.50 -1.01 -26.47
CA ASN A 103 26.48 -2.01 -26.70
C ASN A 103 27.04 -3.42 -26.52
N GLU A 104 26.15 -4.41 -26.39
CA GLU A 104 26.50 -5.84 -26.28
C GLU A 104 27.29 -6.36 -27.50
N ASP A 105 27.08 -5.79 -28.68
CA ASP A 105 27.82 -6.11 -29.91
C ASP A 105 29.24 -5.49 -29.96
N GLY A 106 29.66 -4.80 -28.90
CA GLY A 106 30.94 -4.10 -28.80
C GLY A 106 30.96 -2.71 -29.44
N SER A 107 29.91 -2.30 -30.15
CA SER A 107 29.85 -0.95 -30.74
C SER A 107 29.74 0.13 -29.67
N ILE A 108 30.45 1.24 -29.86
CA ILE A 108 30.36 2.39 -28.97
C ILE A 108 29.02 3.08 -29.22
N TRP A 109 28.23 3.23 -28.17
CA TRP A 109 26.99 3.99 -28.21
C TRP A 109 27.26 5.47 -27.94
N GLN A 110 27.96 5.80 -26.85
CA GLN A 110 28.24 7.19 -26.48
C GLN A 110 29.55 7.31 -25.69
N ALA A 111 30.33 8.34 -25.97
CA ALA A 111 31.53 8.67 -25.20
C ALA A 111 31.25 9.81 -24.22
N ILE A 112 31.67 9.66 -22.98
CA ILE A 112 31.78 10.73 -21.99
C ILE A 112 33.22 11.18 -21.99
N VAL A 113 33.49 12.39 -22.47
CA VAL A 113 34.86 12.90 -22.63
C VAL A 113 35.11 14.01 -21.63
N SER A 114 36.32 14.08 -21.07
CA SER A 114 36.79 15.09 -20.10
C SER A 114 36.95 16.49 -20.68
N ILE A 115 35.95 16.95 -21.43
CA ILE A 115 35.85 18.30 -22.00
C ILE A 115 34.77 19.06 -21.24
N TYR A 116 35.13 20.22 -20.70
CA TYR A 116 34.19 21.07 -19.98
C TYR A 116 33.04 21.56 -20.88
N ASP A 117 31.82 21.29 -20.43
CA ASP A 117 30.57 21.65 -21.12
C ASP A 117 30.06 22.99 -20.56
N LYS A 118 30.43 24.09 -21.22
CA LYS A 118 30.10 25.47 -20.80
C LYS A 118 28.59 25.71 -20.68
N ASP A 119 27.79 25.05 -21.51
CA ASP A 119 26.34 25.25 -21.53
C ASP A 119 25.64 24.59 -20.33
N LYS A 120 26.24 23.51 -19.80
CA LYS A 120 25.72 22.73 -18.67
C LYS A 120 26.52 22.87 -17.40
N ASP A 121 27.58 23.67 -17.43
CA ASP A 121 28.50 23.94 -16.32
C ASP A 121 28.97 22.65 -15.62
N ARG A 122 29.69 21.80 -16.37
CA ARG A 122 30.18 20.51 -15.86
C ARG A 122 31.49 20.09 -16.53
N PRO A 123 32.34 19.28 -15.86
CA PRO A 123 33.69 18.95 -16.32
C PRO A 123 33.77 17.92 -17.46
N TYR A 124 32.65 17.52 -18.05
CA TYR A 124 32.61 16.51 -19.11
C TYR A 124 31.51 16.78 -20.13
N ARG A 125 31.65 16.21 -21.33
CA ARG A 125 30.68 16.33 -22.43
C ARG A 125 30.42 14.97 -23.08
N TYR A 126 29.17 14.77 -23.52
CA TYR A 126 28.77 13.56 -24.23
C TYR A 126 28.96 13.74 -25.74
N PHE A 127 29.50 12.71 -26.40
CA PHE A 127 29.68 12.63 -27.85
C PHE A 127 29.17 11.29 -28.37
N ALA A 128 28.57 11.29 -29.57
CA ALA A 128 28.22 10.07 -30.28
C ALA A 128 29.27 9.81 -31.37
N PRO A 129 29.61 8.53 -31.66
CA PRO A 129 30.50 8.18 -32.76
C PRO A 129 30.04 8.76 -34.11
N LYS A 130 31.00 9.06 -34.99
CA LYS A 130 30.73 9.55 -36.34
C LYS A 130 29.95 8.52 -37.15
N ASP A 131 28.99 8.99 -37.95
CA ASP A 131 28.12 8.17 -38.82
C ASP A 131 27.26 7.10 -38.10
N ASN A 132 27.24 7.08 -36.75
CA ASN A 132 26.46 6.10 -35.99
C ASN A 132 24.94 6.27 -36.18
N GLY A 133 24.49 7.49 -36.53
CA GLY A 133 23.08 7.83 -36.64
C GLY A 133 22.32 7.69 -35.31
N ASP A 134 20.99 7.58 -35.38
CA ASP A 134 20.17 7.30 -34.19
C ASP A 134 20.24 5.79 -33.86
N ARG A 135 21.08 5.41 -32.90
CA ARG A 135 21.20 4.06 -32.32
C ARG A 135 20.50 3.96 -30.96
N ALA A 136 19.99 2.77 -30.65
CA ALA A 136 19.53 2.47 -29.31
C ALA A 136 20.70 1.96 -28.45
N PHE A 137 20.66 2.22 -27.14
CA PHE A 137 21.58 1.63 -26.18
C PHE A 137 21.07 0.25 -25.77
N LEU A 138 21.79 -0.78 -26.18
CA LEU A 138 21.55 -2.18 -25.89
C LEU A 138 22.78 -2.71 -25.12
N PRO A 139 22.92 -2.37 -23.82
CA PRO A 139 24.13 -2.70 -23.06
C PRO A 139 24.33 -4.21 -22.89
N PRO A 140 25.57 -4.67 -22.68
CA PRO A 140 25.82 -6.00 -22.13
C PRO A 140 25.00 -6.21 -20.84
N VAL A 141 24.32 -7.36 -20.71
CA VAL A 141 23.56 -7.70 -19.51
C VAL A 141 24.18 -8.94 -18.86
N PRO A 142 25.01 -8.78 -17.79
CA PRO A 142 25.59 -9.90 -17.06
C PRO A 142 24.55 -10.89 -16.52
N TYR A 143 24.94 -12.16 -16.34
CA TYR A 143 24.05 -13.25 -15.96
C TYR A 143 23.24 -12.96 -14.69
N LYS A 144 23.83 -12.29 -13.69
CA LYS A 144 23.15 -11.82 -12.47
C LYS A 144 21.87 -11.04 -12.78
N PHE A 145 21.91 -10.12 -13.74
CA PHE A 145 20.76 -9.30 -14.10
C PHE A 145 19.78 -10.04 -15.01
N ARG A 146 20.27 -10.98 -15.83
CA ARG A 146 19.39 -11.90 -16.58
C ARG A 146 18.53 -12.72 -15.63
N LEU A 147 19.11 -13.26 -14.55
CA LEU A 147 18.37 -13.96 -13.49
C LEU A 147 17.38 -13.04 -12.75
N LEU A 148 17.76 -11.79 -12.50
CA LEU A 148 16.86 -10.82 -11.87
C LEU A 148 15.65 -10.48 -12.75
N ILE A 149 15.88 -10.29 -14.05
CA ILE A 149 14.83 -10.13 -15.07
C ILE A 149 13.96 -11.39 -15.11
N ALA A 150 14.57 -12.58 -15.12
CA ALA A 150 13.86 -13.85 -15.14
C ALA A 150 12.89 -13.98 -13.96
N LYS A 151 13.40 -13.70 -12.76
CA LYS A 151 12.62 -13.71 -11.52
C LYS A 151 11.49 -12.69 -11.55
N ARG A 152 11.73 -11.47 -12.06
CA ARG A 152 10.72 -10.40 -12.13
C ARG A 152 9.56 -10.77 -13.04
N TYR A 153 9.84 -11.41 -14.17
CA TYR A 153 8.83 -11.71 -15.19
C TYR A 153 8.38 -13.18 -15.19
N GLY A 154 8.84 -14.01 -14.25
CA GLY A 154 8.48 -15.42 -14.17
C GLY A 154 9.00 -16.26 -15.33
N ILE A 155 10.15 -15.91 -15.90
CA ILE A 155 10.80 -16.63 -17.00
C ILE A 155 11.61 -17.77 -16.39
N SER A 156 11.39 -18.99 -16.88
CA SER A 156 12.00 -20.21 -16.33
C SER A 156 13.42 -20.50 -16.83
N ASP A 157 13.78 -19.98 -18.00
CA ASP A 157 15.05 -20.27 -18.66
C ASP A 157 15.64 -18.98 -19.24
N VAL A 158 16.87 -18.62 -18.83
CA VAL A 158 17.62 -17.46 -19.33
C VAL A 158 19.05 -17.88 -19.61
N PRO A 159 19.66 -17.37 -20.69
CA PRO A 159 20.95 -17.86 -21.14
C PRO A 159 22.07 -17.34 -20.22
N GLU A 160 22.97 -18.25 -19.85
CA GLU A 160 24.18 -17.91 -19.09
C GLU A 160 25.13 -17.03 -19.92
N ASP A 161 25.34 -17.41 -21.18
CA ASP A 161 26.24 -16.76 -22.13
C ASP A 161 25.50 -16.22 -23.38
N GLY A 162 26.23 -15.64 -24.32
CA GLY A 162 25.69 -15.14 -25.60
C GLY A 162 24.94 -13.80 -25.47
N SER A 163 24.25 -13.40 -26.53
CA SER A 163 23.53 -12.11 -26.58
C SER A 163 22.20 -12.18 -25.83
N PHE A 164 22.04 -11.34 -24.80
CA PHE A 164 20.78 -11.18 -24.10
C PHE A 164 19.70 -10.59 -25.02
N TRP A 165 20.06 -9.61 -25.85
CA TRP A 165 19.09 -8.90 -26.69
C TRP A 165 18.59 -9.75 -27.86
N GLU A 166 19.45 -10.57 -28.47
CA GLU A 166 19.03 -11.56 -29.47
C GLU A 166 18.15 -12.64 -28.86
N TRP A 167 18.54 -13.19 -27.71
CA TRP A 167 17.71 -14.15 -26.98
C TRP A 167 16.33 -13.58 -26.65
N LEU A 168 16.26 -12.35 -26.12
CA LEU A 168 15.00 -11.71 -25.77
C LEU A 168 14.07 -11.56 -26.99
N ARG A 169 14.64 -11.22 -28.15
CA ARG A 169 13.92 -11.14 -29.43
C ARG A 169 13.39 -12.50 -29.89
N GLU A 170 14.22 -13.54 -29.84
CA GLU A 170 13.94 -14.85 -30.45
C GLU A 170 13.00 -15.72 -29.64
N GLN A 171 13.04 -15.64 -28.30
CA GLN A 171 12.17 -16.44 -27.45
C GLN A 171 10.70 -16.02 -27.51
N GLY A 172 10.38 -14.88 -28.12
CA GLY A 172 9.01 -14.36 -28.20
C GLY A 172 8.42 -14.03 -26.82
N ILE A 173 9.28 -13.72 -25.84
CA ILE A 173 8.88 -13.40 -24.46
C ILE A 173 8.17 -12.04 -24.46
N LYS A 174 6.90 -12.03 -24.01
CA LYS A 174 6.05 -10.84 -23.99
C LYS A 174 6.16 -10.09 -22.67
N ILE A 175 7.28 -9.43 -22.46
CA ILE A 175 7.52 -8.57 -21.28
C ILE A 175 7.53 -7.09 -21.68
N PRO A 176 7.03 -6.15 -20.86
CA PRO A 176 7.05 -4.74 -21.24
C PRO A 176 8.48 -4.20 -21.48
N LEU A 177 8.72 -3.61 -22.66
CA LEU A 177 9.98 -2.93 -22.98
C LEU A 177 9.92 -1.46 -22.60
N ILE A 178 10.85 -1.00 -21.77
CA ILE A 178 10.88 0.38 -21.29
C ILE A 178 11.82 1.20 -22.18
N ILE A 179 11.35 2.34 -22.67
CA ILE A 179 12.13 3.29 -23.45
C ILE A 179 12.38 4.55 -22.62
N THR A 180 13.65 4.89 -22.47
CA THR A 180 14.10 6.11 -21.75
C THR A 180 15.18 6.85 -22.54
N GLU A 181 15.72 7.92 -21.97
CA GLU A 181 16.82 8.71 -22.53
C GLU A 181 18.04 8.74 -21.61
N GLY A 182 19.20 8.45 -22.21
CA GLY A 182 20.49 8.39 -21.51
C GLY A 182 20.79 7.03 -20.85
N ALA A 183 22.06 6.63 -20.89
CA ALA A 183 22.50 5.32 -20.40
C ALA A 183 22.25 5.11 -18.90
N LYS A 184 22.52 6.12 -18.06
CA LYS A 184 22.35 6.03 -16.60
C LYS A 184 20.96 5.53 -16.20
N LYS A 185 19.92 6.02 -16.86
CA LYS A 185 18.51 5.63 -16.64
C LYS A 185 18.24 4.18 -17.01
N ALA A 186 18.72 3.76 -18.18
CA ALA A 186 18.56 2.38 -18.60
C ALA A 186 19.31 1.42 -17.67
N LEU A 187 20.56 1.75 -17.31
CA LEU A 187 21.37 0.92 -16.41
C LEU A 187 20.80 0.89 -14.98
N CYS A 188 20.24 1.99 -14.47
CA CYS A 188 19.56 2.05 -13.18
C CYS A 188 18.42 1.01 -13.10
N THR A 189 17.55 1.00 -14.10
CA THR A 189 16.37 0.11 -14.11
C THR A 189 16.73 -1.33 -14.48
N LEU A 190 17.75 -1.56 -15.32
CA LEU A 190 18.34 -2.88 -15.55
C LEU A 190 18.93 -3.47 -14.26
N SER A 191 19.58 -2.64 -13.44
CA SER A 191 20.09 -3.05 -12.11
C SER A 191 18.97 -3.54 -11.18
N MET A 192 17.74 -3.11 -11.43
CA MET A 192 16.52 -3.51 -10.71
C MET A 192 15.71 -4.62 -11.41
N GLY A 193 16.22 -5.16 -12.52
CA GLY A 193 15.61 -6.26 -13.27
C GLY A 193 14.55 -5.85 -14.30
N TYR A 194 14.48 -4.59 -14.68
CA TYR A 194 13.60 -4.12 -15.76
C TYR A 194 14.34 -4.10 -17.10
N VAL A 195 13.65 -4.47 -18.18
CA VAL A 195 14.24 -4.43 -19.53
C VAL A 195 14.04 -3.05 -20.12
N THR A 196 15.10 -2.26 -20.09
CA THR A 196 15.09 -0.85 -20.50
C THR A 196 16.11 -0.60 -21.61
N ILE A 197 15.67 0.11 -22.65
CA ILE A 197 16.48 0.55 -23.79
C ILE A 197 16.60 2.08 -23.72
N ALA A 198 17.82 2.60 -23.82
CA ALA A 198 18.06 4.04 -23.85
C ALA A 198 18.14 4.58 -25.28
N LEU A 199 17.71 5.83 -25.44
CA LEU A 199 17.91 6.63 -26.66
C LEU A 199 18.81 7.82 -26.36
N TYR A 200 19.44 8.39 -27.40
CA TYR A 200 20.23 9.63 -27.24
C TYR A 200 19.36 10.81 -26.77
N GLY A 201 18.08 10.78 -27.10
CA GLY A 201 17.07 11.72 -26.61
C GLY A 201 15.66 11.28 -27.01
N CYS A 202 14.65 11.93 -26.41
CA CYS A 202 13.24 11.58 -26.56
C CYS A 202 12.68 11.51 -28.01
N GLN A 203 13.37 12.06 -29.02
CA GLN A 203 12.94 12.05 -30.43
C GLN A 203 13.69 11.06 -31.32
N CYS A 204 14.69 10.35 -30.79
CA CYS A 204 15.59 9.50 -31.56
C CYS A 204 15.08 8.07 -31.78
N GLY A 205 13.95 7.67 -31.19
CA GLY A 205 13.42 6.31 -31.33
C GLY A 205 12.67 6.04 -32.64
N ALA A 206 12.30 7.09 -33.37
CA ALA A 206 11.57 6.97 -34.62
C ALA A 206 11.94 8.09 -35.60
N LYS A 207 11.91 7.75 -36.90
CA LYS A 207 12.19 8.64 -38.03
C LYS A 207 10.91 8.98 -38.77
N THR A 208 10.87 10.18 -39.36
CA THR A 208 9.76 10.67 -40.20
C THR A 208 10.22 11.05 -41.60
N LYS A 209 11.46 10.70 -41.94
CA LYS A 209 12.08 10.95 -43.24
C LYS A 209 12.76 9.68 -43.71
N ASP A 210 12.67 9.40 -45.00
CA ASP A 210 13.38 8.27 -45.62
C ASP A 210 14.88 8.57 -45.77
N LYS A 211 15.62 7.62 -46.39
CA LYS A 211 17.07 7.76 -46.63
C LYS A 211 17.41 8.93 -47.55
N ASP A 212 16.47 9.38 -48.38
CA ASP A 212 16.61 10.54 -49.28
C ASP A 212 16.18 11.86 -48.61
N GLY A 213 15.77 11.81 -47.34
CA GLY A 213 15.34 12.98 -46.56
C GLY A 213 13.91 13.44 -46.84
N LYS A 214 13.12 12.69 -47.62
CA LYS A 214 11.72 13.01 -47.92
C LYS A 214 10.81 12.61 -46.76
N PRO A 215 9.77 13.39 -46.44
CA PRO A 215 8.81 13.04 -45.39
C PRO A 215 8.13 11.70 -45.66
N THR A 216 8.04 10.87 -44.63
CA THR A 216 7.37 9.56 -44.67
C THR A 216 6.61 9.30 -43.37
N THR A 217 5.73 8.30 -43.38
CA THR A 217 5.04 7.82 -42.18
C THR A 217 6.07 7.46 -41.10
N PRO A 218 5.85 7.84 -39.83
CA PRO A 218 6.80 7.54 -38.76
C PRO A 218 7.14 6.04 -38.71
N TYR A 219 8.43 5.71 -38.67
CA TYR A 219 8.93 4.34 -38.54
C TYR A 219 10.01 4.25 -37.47
N LEU A 220 10.12 3.11 -36.79
CA LEU A 220 11.11 2.88 -35.73
C LEU A 220 12.53 2.91 -36.31
N ILE A 221 13.52 3.30 -35.50
CA ILE A 221 14.92 3.07 -35.85
C ILE A 221 15.22 1.57 -35.94
N GLU A 222 16.26 1.20 -36.70
CA GLU A 222 16.59 -0.20 -37.00
C GLU A 222 16.76 -1.06 -35.74
N ASP A 223 17.40 -0.53 -34.70
CA ASP A 223 17.57 -1.25 -33.44
C ASP A 223 16.25 -1.54 -32.73
N LEU A 224 15.25 -0.65 -32.81
CA LEU A 224 13.95 -0.85 -32.17
C LEU A 224 13.00 -1.73 -33.01
N GLN A 225 13.14 -1.73 -34.33
CA GLN A 225 12.32 -2.58 -35.23
C GLN A 225 12.44 -4.07 -34.86
N LYS A 226 13.63 -4.48 -34.41
CA LYS A 226 13.95 -5.84 -33.99
C LYS A 226 13.07 -6.35 -32.84
N PHE A 227 12.45 -5.46 -32.07
CA PHE A 227 11.68 -5.80 -30.87
C PHE A 227 10.16 -5.67 -31.04
N THR A 228 9.67 -5.43 -32.25
CA THR A 228 8.23 -5.23 -32.54
C THR A 228 7.36 -6.47 -32.30
N LEU A 229 7.94 -7.68 -32.26
CA LEU A 229 7.24 -8.89 -31.81
C LEU A 229 6.77 -8.78 -30.35
N ASN A 230 7.36 -7.87 -29.58
CA ASN A 230 6.90 -7.53 -28.25
C ASN A 230 5.82 -6.43 -28.34
N PRO A 231 4.56 -6.73 -28.00
CA PRO A 231 3.46 -5.80 -28.24
C PRO A 231 3.36 -4.69 -27.19
N ILE A 232 4.13 -4.74 -26.10
CA ILE A 232 3.95 -3.85 -24.95
C ILE A 232 5.20 -3.00 -24.72
N TRP A 233 5.05 -1.69 -24.91
CA TRP A 233 6.12 -0.73 -24.74
C TRP A 233 5.72 0.33 -23.72
N PHE A 234 6.66 0.67 -22.83
CA PHE A 234 6.51 1.71 -21.83
C PHE A 234 7.48 2.85 -22.10
N LEU A 235 7.04 4.08 -21.85
CA LEU A 235 7.83 5.30 -22.03
C LEU A 235 8.13 5.92 -20.67
N ALA A 236 9.41 6.19 -20.41
CA ALA A 236 9.90 6.81 -19.18
C ALA A 236 10.94 7.90 -19.49
N PHE A 237 10.50 8.97 -20.16
CA PHE A 237 11.32 10.15 -20.46
C PHE A 237 11.35 11.16 -19.31
N ASP A 238 12.32 12.08 -19.34
CA ASP A 238 12.53 13.06 -18.28
C ASP A 238 11.31 13.97 -18.06
N ARG A 239 11.09 14.29 -16.79
CA ARG A 239 10.07 15.21 -16.30
C ARG A 239 10.66 16.61 -16.20
N ASP A 240 10.81 17.27 -17.34
CA ASP A 240 11.30 18.66 -17.38
C ASP A 240 10.15 19.67 -17.28
N ASN A 241 10.35 20.75 -16.49
CA ASN A 241 9.36 21.82 -16.34
C ASN A 241 9.42 22.88 -17.45
N LYS A 242 10.51 22.92 -18.23
CA LYS A 242 10.69 23.88 -19.33
C LYS A 242 9.75 23.56 -20.50
N ALA A 243 9.05 24.59 -20.97
CA ALA A 243 8.07 24.45 -22.07
C ALA A 243 8.66 23.85 -23.35
N LYS A 244 9.93 24.16 -23.68
CA LYS A 244 10.64 23.60 -24.84
C LYS A 244 10.83 22.08 -24.71
N ALA A 245 11.28 21.62 -23.54
CA ALA A 245 11.50 20.20 -23.26
C ALA A 245 10.18 19.42 -23.27
N LYS A 246 9.11 19.95 -22.65
CA LYS A 246 7.76 19.35 -22.72
C LYS A 246 7.26 19.17 -24.16
N LYS A 247 7.50 20.17 -25.03
CA LYS A 247 7.15 20.08 -26.46
C LYS A 247 7.97 19.02 -27.18
N ALA A 248 9.27 18.92 -26.89
CA ALA A 248 10.15 17.94 -27.50
C ALA A 248 9.73 16.50 -27.14
N VAL A 249 9.47 16.25 -25.85
CA VAL A 249 8.98 14.97 -25.32
C VAL A 249 7.63 14.59 -25.93
N ALA A 250 6.67 15.53 -25.98
CA ALA A 250 5.36 15.27 -26.58
C ALA A 250 5.46 14.93 -28.08
N ALA A 251 6.33 15.62 -28.82
CA ALA A 251 6.58 15.33 -30.22
C ALA A 251 7.27 13.97 -30.42
N GLY A 252 8.26 13.64 -29.58
CA GLY A 252 8.94 12.35 -29.59
C GLY A 252 7.97 11.19 -29.31
N ARG A 253 7.19 11.30 -28.24
CA ARG A 253 6.11 10.36 -27.89
C ARG A 253 5.13 10.15 -29.03
N LYS A 254 4.63 11.24 -29.65
CA LYS A 254 3.68 11.15 -30.77
C LYS A 254 4.29 10.39 -31.96
N ARG A 255 5.57 10.65 -32.26
CA ARG A 255 6.28 9.99 -33.34
C ARG A 255 6.48 8.50 -33.06
N LEU A 256 6.94 8.17 -31.85
CA LEU A 256 7.17 6.78 -31.44
C LEU A 256 5.86 5.98 -31.40
N LEU A 257 4.79 6.56 -30.86
CA LEU A 257 3.45 5.95 -30.86
C LEU A 257 2.97 5.62 -32.28
N ALA A 258 3.11 6.55 -33.23
CA ALA A 258 2.70 6.31 -34.61
C ALA A 258 3.49 5.16 -35.27
N ALA A 259 4.79 5.07 -35.01
CA ALA A 259 5.63 3.99 -35.51
C ALA A 259 5.28 2.64 -34.87
N LEU A 260 5.02 2.61 -33.56
CA LEU A 260 4.64 1.40 -32.82
C LEU A 260 3.26 0.88 -33.22
N LEU A 261 2.26 1.76 -33.36
CA LEU A 261 0.92 1.38 -33.82
C LEU A 261 0.91 0.76 -35.21
N SER A 262 1.85 1.17 -36.08
CA SER A 262 2.01 0.58 -37.41
C SER A 262 2.56 -0.85 -37.37
N ASN A 263 3.02 -1.31 -36.20
CA ASN A 263 3.53 -2.65 -35.94
C ASN A 263 2.68 -3.39 -34.88
N ASP A 264 1.42 -2.97 -34.67
CA ASP A 264 0.50 -3.54 -33.67
C ASP A 264 1.02 -3.51 -32.21
N CYS A 265 1.98 -2.62 -31.91
CA CYS A 265 2.49 -2.41 -30.56
C CYS A 265 1.70 -1.31 -29.83
N LEU A 266 1.53 -1.47 -28.52
CA LEU A 266 0.96 -0.49 -27.61
C LEU A 266 2.05 0.28 -26.87
N LEU A 267 1.82 1.58 -26.65
CA LEU A 267 2.73 2.45 -25.90
C LEU A 267 2.00 3.11 -24.73
N PHE A 268 2.56 2.99 -23.52
CA PHE A 268 2.05 3.63 -22.31
C PHE A 268 3.13 4.45 -21.61
N ASP A 269 2.74 5.55 -20.97
CA ASP A 269 3.66 6.37 -20.19
C ASP A 269 3.73 5.89 -18.73
N ILE A 270 4.95 5.61 -18.26
CA ILE A 270 5.28 5.54 -16.84
C ILE A 270 5.42 6.98 -16.36
N VAL A 271 4.67 7.34 -15.31
CA VAL A 271 4.57 8.73 -14.84
C VAL A 271 4.77 8.79 -13.33
N TRP A 272 5.65 9.69 -12.92
CA TRP A 272 5.90 10.12 -11.54
C TRP A 272 5.80 11.65 -11.44
N GLU A 273 5.81 12.16 -10.22
CA GLU A 273 5.71 13.59 -9.93
C GLU A 273 7.06 14.28 -10.17
N PRO A 274 7.10 15.46 -10.83
CA PRO A 274 8.35 16.15 -11.13
C PRO A 274 9.21 16.49 -9.90
N GLU A 275 8.59 16.61 -8.73
CA GLU A 275 9.25 16.88 -7.46
C GLU A 275 10.05 15.68 -6.94
N GLU A 276 9.69 14.46 -7.35
CA GLU A 276 10.35 13.21 -6.94
C GLU A 276 11.66 13.00 -7.71
N GLY A 277 11.83 13.65 -8.87
CA GLY A 277 13.04 13.55 -9.68
C GLY A 277 12.79 13.90 -11.15
N LYS A 278 13.81 14.47 -11.81
CA LYS A 278 13.70 14.80 -13.24
C LYS A 278 13.74 13.52 -14.07
N GLY A 279 14.78 12.71 -13.89
CA GLY A 279 14.93 11.40 -14.50
C GLY A 279 14.31 10.29 -13.66
N LEU A 280 14.17 9.10 -14.26
CA LEU A 280 13.77 7.91 -13.51
C LEU A 280 14.87 7.45 -12.54
N ASP A 281 16.13 7.74 -12.85
CA ASP A 281 17.27 7.50 -11.98
C ASP A 281 17.23 8.44 -10.77
N ASP A 282 16.91 9.73 -11.00
CA ASP A 282 16.68 10.68 -9.91
C ASP A 282 15.54 10.23 -8.99
N LEU A 283 14.42 9.73 -9.56
CA LEU A 283 13.31 9.17 -8.77
C LEU A 283 13.80 8.02 -7.87
N VAL A 284 14.57 7.09 -8.42
CA VAL A 284 15.12 5.96 -7.64
C VAL A 284 16.10 6.45 -6.58
N MET A 285 16.92 7.47 -6.87
CA MET A 285 17.88 8.01 -5.91
C MET A 285 17.24 8.81 -4.78
N ASN A 286 16.19 9.57 -5.07
CA ASN A 286 15.52 10.43 -4.09
C ASN A 286 14.52 9.65 -3.21
N GLU A 287 13.67 8.84 -3.84
CA GLU A 287 12.57 8.17 -3.16
C GLU A 287 12.87 6.69 -2.90
N GLY A 288 13.72 6.05 -3.70
CA GLY A 288 14.04 4.63 -3.63
C GLY A 288 13.38 3.80 -4.74
N SER A 289 13.84 2.55 -4.89
CA SER A 289 13.37 1.61 -5.92
C SER A 289 11.86 1.33 -5.85
N TRP A 290 11.24 1.45 -4.68
CA TRP A 290 9.80 1.24 -4.49
C TRP A 290 8.95 2.27 -5.24
N ALA A 291 9.43 3.51 -5.40
CA ALA A 291 8.69 4.57 -6.07
C ALA A 291 8.62 4.29 -7.58
N TRP A 292 9.72 3.82 -8.16
CA TRP A 292 9.75 3.31 -9.53
C TRP A 292 8.84 2.10 -9.72
N ASP A 293 8.91 1.12 -8.81
CA ASP A 293 8.03 -0.07 -8.86
C ASP A 293 6.55 0.33 -8.83
N ALA A 294 6.17 1.30 -7.99
CA ALA A 294 4.81 1.82 -7.94
C ALA A 294 4.38 2.51 -9.24
N ALA A 295 5.25 3.34 -9.84
CA ALA A 295 4.98 4.00 -11.12
C ALA A 295 4.85 2.99 -12.27
N TYR A 296 5.69 1.96 -12.28
CA TYR A 296 5.63 0.85 -13.23
C TYR A 296 4.34 0.05 -13.08
N LEU A 297 3.99 -0.40 -11.87
CA LEU A 297 2.78 -1.18 -11.60
C LEU A 297 1.50 -0.42 -11.95
N LYS A 298 1.44 0.89 -11.66
CA LYS A 298 0.34 1.77 -12.08
C LYS A 298 0.17 1.80 -13.60
N THR A 299 1.25 1.63 -14.35
CA THR A 299 1.24 1.58 -15.82
C THR A 299 0.79 0.21 -16.33
N VAL A 300 1.23 -0.87 -15.69
CA VAL A 300 0.72 -2.23 -15.93
C VAL A 300 -0.77 -2.32 -15.67
N GLU A 301 -1.30 -1.70 -14.61
CA GLU A 301 -2.74 -1.66 -14.37
C GLU A 301 -3.51 -0.95 -15.49
N LYS A 302 -2.96 0.14 -16.06
CA LYS A 302 -3.57 0.84 -17.20
C LYS A 302 -3.60 -0.06 -18.43
N LEU A 303 -2.50 -0.76 -18.69
CA LEU A 303 -2.38 -1.75 -19.76
C LEU A 303 -3.45 -2.84 -19.62
N GLU A 304 -3.56 -3.44 -18.43
CA GLU A 304 -4.58 -4.45 -18.13
C GLU A 304 -6.00 -3.91 -18.32
N LYS A 305 -6.26 -2.67 -17.87
CA LYS A 305 -7.57 -2.01 -18.06
C LYS A 305 -7.89 -1.85 -19.55
N GLN A 306 -6.92 -1.54 -20.41
CA GLN A 306 -7.11 -1.42 -21.86
C GLN A 306 -7.39 -2.77 -22.53
N PHE A 307 -6.66 -3.83 -22.18
CA PHE A 307 -6.94 -5.19 -22.71
C PHE A 307 -8.24 -5.78 -22.18
N LYS A 308 -8.60 -5.51 -20.90
CA LYS A 308 -9.90 -5.87 -20.32
C LYS A 308 -11.08 -5.18 -21.03
N ASN A 309 -10.85 -4.05 -21.72
CA ASN A 309 -11.87 -3.35 -22.52
C ASN A 309 -11.92 -3.82 -23.99
N HIS A 310 -10.88 -4.46 -24.53
CA HIS A 310 -10.86 -5.01 -25.89
C HIS A 310 -11.36 -6.47 -25.97
N ASN A 311 -11.19 -7.25 -24.91
CA ASN A 311 -11.67 -8.64 -24.84
C ASN A 311 -13.16 -8.77 -24.47
N SER A 312 -13.92 -7.67 -24.39
CA SER A 312 -15.34 -7.68 -24.05
C SER A 312 -16.26 -7.81 -25.29
N SER A 313 -15.97 -8.76 -26.16
CA SER A 313 -16.95 -9.40 -27.07
C SER A 313 -17.14 -10.88 -26.77
N THR A 314 -16.88 -11.31 -25.53
CA THR A 314 -17.45 -12.56 -25.00
C THR A 314 -17.82 -12.38 -23.53
N GLU A 315 -19.08 -12.65 -23.21
CA GLU A 315 -19.68 -12.52 -21.89
C GLU A 315 -18.97 -13.42 -20.85
N THR A 316 -18.05 -12.87 -20.08
CA THR A 316 -17.89 -13.29 -18.68
C THR A 316 -18.31 -12.12 -17.79
N LYS A 317 -19.43 -12.32 -17.09
CA LYS A 317 -20.07 -11.34 -16.20
C LYS A 317 -19.03 -10.73 -15.24
N LYS A 318 -18.62 -9.49 -15.52
CA LYS A 318 -17.90 -8.61 -14.59
C LYS A 318 -18.75 -8.51 -13.32
N ILE A 319 -18.36 -9.19 -12.24
CA ILE A 319 -19.08 -9.10 -10.97
C ILE A 319 -18.85 -7.68 -10.46
N SER A 320 -19.90 -6.86 -10.48
CA SER A 320 -19.83 -5.48 -10.01
C SER A 320 -19.46 -5.45 -8.53
N GLN A 321 -18.79 -4.38 -8.06
CA GLN A 321 -18.50 -4.21 -6.63
C GLN A 321 -19.76 -4.29 -5.77
N SER A 322 -20.90 -3.80 -6.28
CA SER A 322 -22.21 -3.94 -5.63
C SER A 322 -22.64 -5.40 -5.49
N ARG A 323 -22.38 -6.23 -6.51
CA ARG A 323 -22.68 -7.66 -6.47
C ARG A 323 -21.75 -8.40 -5.51
N MET A 324 -20.44 -8.13 -5.54
CA MET A 324 -19.48 -8.70 -4.58
C MET A 324 -19.83 -8.32 -3.14
N SER A 325 -20.15 -7.06 -2.90
CA SER A 325 -20.53 -6.57 -1.58
C SER A 325 -21.79 -7.27 -1.06
N LYS A 326 -22.76 -7.51 -1.95
CA LYS A 326 -23.97 -8.26 -1.61
C LYS A 326 -23.67 -9.73 -1.34
N GLU A 327 -22.84 -10.37 -2.15
CA GLU A 327 -22.44 -11.77 -1.98
C GLU A 327 -21.68 -11.98 -0.65
N ILE A 328 -20.74 -11.10 -0.32
CA ILE A 328 -20.05 -11.09 0.99
C ILE A 328 -21.07 -10.87 2.12
N ALA A 329 -21.95 -9.88 1.98
CA ALA A 329 -22.97 -9.63 3.00
C ALA A 329 -23.90 -10.84 3.21
N ASP A 330 -24.33 -11.51 2.14
CA ASP A 330 -25.19 -12.68 2.22
C ASP A 330 -24.44 -13.88 2.82
N LYS A 331 -23.18 -14.10 2.45
CA LYS A 331 -22.31 -15.15 3.01
C LYS A 331 -22.10 -14.97 4.52
N TYR A 332 -21.92 -13.74 5.00
CA TYR A 332 -21.65 -13.44 6.40
C TYR A 332 -22.87 -12.91 7.17
N ARG A 333 -24.09 -12.94 6.61
CA ARG A 333 -25.29 -12.38 7.23
C ARG A 333 -25.62 -12.96 8.61
N SER A 334 -25.29 -14.23 8.82
CA SER A 334 -25.46 -14.92 10.10
C SER A 334 -24.32 -14.67 11.09
N LYS A 335 -23.19 -14.10 10.64
CA LYS A 335 -21.97 -13.91 11.44
C LYS A 335 -21.61 -12.46 11.70
N LEU A 336 -21.96 -11.53 10.82
CA LEU A 336 -21.60 -10.11 10.91
C LEU A 336 -22.83 -9.22 10.95
N ALA A 337 -22.75 -8.16 11.76
CA ALA A 337 -23.76 -7.12 11.83
C ALA A 337 -23.13 -5.75 12.08
N TRP A 338 -23.58 -4.73 11.38
CA TRP A 338 -23.21 -3.34 11.64
C TRP A 338 -24.32 -2.66 12.43
N HIS A 339 -24.06 -2.30 13.69
CA HIS A 339 -25.05 -1.59 14.51
C HIS A 339 -24.91 -0.07 14.33
N ASP A 340 -25.93 0.56 13.74
CA ASP A 340 -25.89 1.97 13.38
C ASP A 340 -25.91 2.90 14.61
N GLY A 341 -26.65 2.52 15.67
CA GLY A 341 -26.69 3.28 16.91
C GLY A 341 -25.35 3.32 17.65
N ASN A 342 -24.60 2.21 17.63
CA ASN A 342 -23.28 2.15 18.28
C ASN A 342 -22.13 2.56 17.36
N LYS A 343 -22.37 2.64 16.04
CA LYS A 343 -21.36 2.77 14.99
C LYS A 343 -20.25 1.72 15.16
N ALA A 344 -20.64 0.47 15.34
CA ALA A 344 -19.71 -0.62 15.63
C ALA A 344 -20.10 -1.91 14.91
N TRP A 345 -19.09 -2.71 14.58
CA TRP A 345 -19.26 -4.06 14.06
C TRP A 345 -19.42 -5.06 15.18
N TYR A 346 -20.28 -6.04 14.97
CA TYR A 346 -20.46 -7.20 15.84
C TYR A 346 -20.25 -8.48 15.05
N TRP A 347 -19.57 -9.43 15.67
CA TRP A 347 -19.33 -10.77 15.14
C TRP A 347 -19.97 -11.82 16.05
N TYR A 348 -20.78 -12.70 15.47
CA TYR A 348 -21.48 -13.79 16.16
C TYR A 348 -20.55 -14.98 16.42
N GLU A 349 -20.46 -15.38 17.69
CA GLU A 349 -19.61 -16.47 18.18
C GLU A 349 -18.10 -16.26 17.97
N ASP A 350 -17.64 -15.01 17.91
CA ASP A 350 -16.20 -14.70 17.84
C ASP A 350 -15.43 -15.16 19.09
N LYS A 351 -15.93 -14.82 20.28
CA LYS A 351 -15.28 -15.15 21.57
C LYS A 351 -16.10 -16.06 22.46
N ILE A 352 -17.42 -15.88 22.45
CA ILE A 352 -18.34 -16.58 23.35
C ILE A 352 -19.47 -17.20 22.51
N PRO A 353 -19.68 -18.52 22.59
CA PRO A 353 -20.78 -19.21 21.90
C PRO A 353 -22.13 -18.58 22.19
N GLY A 354 -23.00 -18.52 21.19
CA GLY A 354 -24.33 -17.93 21.31
C GLY A 354 -24.40 -16.40 21.33
N THR A 355 -23.28 -15.66 21.28
CA THR A 355 -23.27 -14.20 21.49
C THR A 355 -22.65 -13.39 20.36
N TRP A 356 -23.00 -12.12 20.31
CA TRP A 356 -22.41 -11.11 19.43
C TRP A 356 -21.38 -10.27 20.18
N THR A 357 -20.16 -10.23 19.66
CA THR A 357 -19.03 -9.50 20.24
C THR A 357 -18.67 -8.28 19.40
N GLU A 358 -18.48 -7.12 20.03
CA GLU A 358 -17.98 -5.91 19.32
C GLU A 358 -16.56 -6.19 18.81
N VAL A 359 -16.33 -6.01 17.50
CA VAL A 359 -15.03 -6.21 16.85
C VAL A 359 -14.52 -4.91 16.22
N PRO A 360 -13.20 -4.68 16.21
CA PRO A 360 -12.62 -3.55 15.50
C PRO A 360 -12.91 -3.59 13.99
N GLU A 361 -13.04 -2.42 13.36
CA GLU A 361 -13.30 -2.31 11.92
C GLU A 361 -12.23 -3.00 11.06
N ILE A 362 -10.97 -3.00 11.52
CA ILE A 362 -9.86 -3.67 10.81
C ILE A 362 -10.10 -5.18 10.65
N ILE A 363 -10.76 -5.84 11.61
CA ILE A 363 -11.06 -7.28 11.53
C ILE A 363 -12.02 -7.56 10.36
N VAL A 364 -13.03 -6.71 10.20
CA VAL A 364 -13.97 -6.82 9.07
C VAL A 364 -13.29 -6.40 7.76
N GLY A 365 -12.39 -5.41 7.80
CA GLY A 365 -11.56 -5.01 6.67
C GLY A 365 -10.69 -6.15 6.14
N SER A 366 -10.02 -6.91 7.01
CA SER A 366 -9.23 -8.09 6.66
C SER A 366 -10.09 -9.19 6.02
N LEU A 367 -11.27 -9.48 6.57
CA LEU A 367 -12.21 -10.43 5.96
C LEU A 367 -12.64 -9.98 4.56
N VAL A 368 -12.97 -8.70 4.37
CA VAL A 368 -13.34 -8.18 3.05
C VAL A 368 -12.17 -8.27 2.08
N PHE A 369 -10.95 -8.03 2.53
CA PHE A 369 -9.75 -8.18 1.73
C PHE A 369 -9.59 -9.63 1.24
N GLU A 370 -9.65 -10.61 2.15
CA GLU A 370 -9.55 -12.04 1.82
C GLU A 370 -10.63 -12.50 0.84
N GLU A 371 -11.89 -12.06 1.03
CA GLU A 371 -12.98 -12.41 0.13
C GLU A 371 -12.82 -11.79 -1.27
N LEU A 372 -12.30 -10.57 -1.35
CA LEU A 372 -11.97 -9.94 -2.62
C LEU A 372 -10.80 -10.68 -3.31
N GLU A 373 -9.77 -11.07 -2.56
CA GLU A 373 -8.64 -11.86 -3.07
C GLU A 373 -9.11 -13.21 -3.63
N LEU A 374 -10.00 -13.91 -2.93
CA LEU A 374 -10.57 -15.16 -3.43
C LEU A 374 -11.43 -14.98 -4.68
N ALA A 375 -12.17 -13.88 -4.78
CA ALA A 375 -13.13 -13.67 -5.87
C ALA A 375 -12.49 -13.11 -7.15
N ILE A 376 -11.47 -12.26 -7.03
CA ILE A 376 -10.86 -11.54 -8.16
C ILE A 376 -9.31 -11.50 -8.13
N GLY A 377 -8.67 -12.23 -7.22
CA GLY A 377 -7.22 -12.19 -6.99
C GLY A 377 -6.77 -10.89 -6.32
N LEU A 378 -5.46 -10.73 -6.06
CA LEU A 378 -4.84 -9.51 -5.51
C LEU A 378 -4.83 -8.31 -6.48
N THR A 379 -5.81 -8.23 -7.38
CA THR A 379 -5.88 -7.27 -8.52
C THR A 379 -6.74 -6.04 -8.23
N PHE A 380 -7.00 -5.74 -6.95
CA PHE A 380 -7.85 -4.62 -6.53
C PHE A 380 -7.09 -3.61 -5.65
N GLU A 381 -7.32 -2.32 -5.91
CA GLU A 381 -6.80 -1.23 -5.09
C GLU A 381 -7.37 -1.28 -3.65
N HIS A 382 -6.63 -0.76 -2.67
CA HIS A 382 -7.12 -0.64 -1.28
C HIS A 382 -8.43 0.19 -1.18
N SER A 383 -8.64 1.11 -2.12
CA SER A 383 -9.89 1.87 -2.29
C SER A 383 -11.11 0.96 -2.49
N LYS A 384 -10.93 -0.20 -3.16
CA LYS A 384 -11.95 -1.23 -3.38
C LYS A 384 -12.36 -1.93 -2.09
N VAL A 385 -11.41 -2.21 -1.20
CA VAL A 385 -11.68 -2.80 0.13
C VAL A 385 -12.55 -1.85 0.94
N LEU A 386 -12.15 -0.58 1.02
CA LEU A 386 -12.91 0.44 1.75
C LEU A 386 -14.30 0.66 1.14
N GLY A 387 -14.40 0.71 -0.19
CA GLY A 387 -15.67 0.82 -0.89
C GLY A 387 -16.58 -0.39 -0.66
N THR A 388 -16.04 -1.60 -0.73
CA THR A 388 -16.76 -2.86 -0.48
C THR A 388 -17.21 -2.93 0.96
N MET A 389 -16.34 -2.60 1.92
CA MET A 389 -16.68 -2.55 3.34
C MET A 389 -17.80 -1.54 3.61
N ARG A 390 -17.80 -0.36 2.98
CA ARG A 390 -18.91 0.59 3.09
C ARG A 390 -20.22 0.00 2.56
N SER A 391 -20.19 -0.68 1.41
CA SER A 391 -21.37 -1.35 0.86
C SER A 391 -21.86 -2.51 1.75
N VAL A 392 -20.96 -3.33 2.28
CA VAL A 392 -21.29 -4.41 3.24
C VAL A 392 -21.90 -3.84 4.52
N LYS A 393 -21.38 -2.70 5.04
CA LYS A 393 -22.02 -1.97 6.16
C LYS A 393 -23.48 -1.65 5.88
N TYR A 394 -23.81 -1.23 4.66
CA TYR A 394 -25.21 -0.92 4.29
C TYR A 394 -26.08 -2.18 4.22
N HIS A 395 -25.57 -3.30 3.70
CA HIS A 395 -26.31 -4.55 3.61
C HIS A 395 -26.51 -5.26 4.97
N LEU A 396 -25.57 -5.10 5.89
CA LEU A 396 -25.59 -5.70 7.23
C LEU A 396 -26.00 -4.70 8.33
N LYS A 397 -26.53 -3.54 7.94
CA LYS A 397 -26.99 -2.51 8.87
C LYS A 397 -28.11 -3.04 9.75
N GLN A 398 -27.98 -2.84 11.06
CA GLN A 398 -29.02 -3.00 12.07
C GLN A 398 -29.25 -1.62 12.68
N VAL A 399 -30.47 -1.10 12.56
CA VAL A 399 -30.84 0.21 13.11
C VAL A 399 -31.00 0.11 14.62
N GLU A 400 -31.66 -0.96 15.08
CA GLU A 400 -31.90 -1.27 16.48
C GLU A 400 -31.25 -2.60 16.83
N TRP A 401 -30.80 -2.74 18.08
CA TRP A 401 -30.21 -3.96 18.61
C TRP A 401 -31.08 -4.51 19.74
N GLU A 402 -32.15 -5.19 19.35
CA GLU A 402 -33.08 -5.79 20.31
C GLU A 402 -32.67 -7.22 20.64
N VAL A 403 -32.31 -7.45 21.91
CA VAL A 403 -32.09 -8.80 22.44
C VAL A 403 -33.45 -9.46 22.60
N MET A 404 -33.59 -10.70 22.11
CA MET A 404 -34.88 -11.38 22.12
C MET A 404 -35.38 -11.62 23.56
N PRO A 405 -36.54 -11.04 23.94
CA PRO A 405 -37.03 -11.12 25.32
C PRO A 405 -37.53 -12.51 25.67
N GLY A 406 -37.41 -12.88 26.94
CA GLY A 406 -37.88 -14.18 27.44
C GLY A 406 -36.92 -15.35 27.19
N TYR A 407 -35.78 -15.09 26.55
CA TYR A 407 -34.73 -16.09 26.32
C TYR A 407 -33.43 -15.70 27.00
N VAL A 408 -32.64 -16.69 27.37
CA VAL A 408 -31.34 -16.52 28.03
C VAL A 408 -30.29 -17.38 27.35
N CYS A 409 -29.13 -16.80 27.05
CA CYS A 409 -27.97 -17.52 26.54
C CYS A 409 -27.20 -18.21 27.67
N LEU A 410 -27.02 -19.52 27.55
CA LEU A 410 -26.18 -20.39 28.39
C LEU A 410 -25.01 -20.92 27.55
N GLN A 411 -24.02 -21.54 28.19
CA GLN A 411 -22.82 -22.04 27.49
C GLN A 411 -23.12 -23.10 26.42
N ASP A 412 -24.16 -23.91 26.63
CA ASP A 412 -24.51 -25.06 25.79
C ASP A 412 -25.80 -24.87 24.98
N CYS A 413 -26.63 -23.86 25.31
CA CYS A 413 -27.91 -23.65 24.64
C CYS A 413 -28.49 -22.25 24.88
N VAL A 414 -29.61 -21.97 24.21
CA VAL A 414 -30.54 -20.89 24.55
C VAL A 414 -31.72 -21.48 25.33
N LEU A 415 -32.04 -20.90 26.48
CA LEU A 415 -33.17 -21.32 27.32
C LEU A 415 -34.34 -20.35 27.18
N ASP A 416 -35.52 -20.86 26.88
CA ASP A 416 -36.77 -20.13 27.08
C ASP A 416 -37.12 -20.11 28.58
N VAL A 417 -37.14 -18.92 29.16
CA VAL A 417 -37.32 -18.71 30.61
C VAL A 417 -38.71 -19.12 31.09
N ASN A 418 -39.72 -19.06 30.21
CA ASN A 418 -41.10 -19.36 30.56
C ASN A 418 -41.39 -20.86 30.46
N THR A 419 -40.90 -21.51 29.40
CA THR A 419 -41.19 -22.93 29.13
C THR A 419 -40.10 -23.88 29.59
N LEU A 420 -38.91 -23.36 29.91
CA LEU A 420 -37.69 -24.13 30.22
C LEU A 420 -37.23 -25.07 29.09
N LYS A 421 -37.70 -24.84 27.86
CA LYS A 421 -37.23 -25.54 26.67
C LYS A 421 -35.90 -24.96 26.20
N THR A 422 -35.03 -25.84 25.69
CA THR A 422 -33.74 -25.46 25.13
C THR A 422 -33.77 -25.40 23.62
N TYR A 423 -33.05 -24.44 23.07
CA TYR A 423 -32.87 -24.23 21.64
C TYR A 423 -31.38 -24.11 21.33
N PRO A 424 -30.96 -24.43 20.10
CA PRO A 424 -29.58 -24.20 19.67
C PRO A 424 -29.26 -22.70 19.65
N HIS A 425 -27.98 -22.38 19.79
CA HIS A 425 -27.48 -21.02 19.57
C HIS A 425 -27.79 -20.55 18.16
N GLN A 426 -28.38 -19.36 18.04
CA GLN A 426 -28.66 -18.72 16.76
C GLN A 426 -28.45 -17.20 16.80
N PRO A 427 -27.98 -16.58 15.70
CA PRO A 427 -27.71 -15.14 15.64
C PRO A 427 -28.95 -14.27 15.86
N GLY A 428 -30.14 -14.80 15.56
CA GLY A 428 -31.43 -14.09 15.66
C GLY A 428 -31.80 -13.64 17.07
N TYR A 429 -31.27 -14.28 18.12
CA TYR A 429 -31.54 -13.88 19.50
C TYR A 429 -30.80 -12.60 19.94
N ARG A 430 -29.74 -12.20 19.20
CA ARG A 430 -28.98 -10.94 19.40
C ARG A 430 -28.33 -10.77 20.78
N PHE A 431 -28.11 -11.86 21.52
CA PHE A 431 -27.43 -11.81 22.81
C PHE A 431 -26.03 -11.17 22.71
N LEU A 432 -25.73 -10.24 23.62
CA LEU A 432 -24.40 -9.64 23.77
C LEU A 432 -23.55 -10.32 24.84
N ASN A 433 -24.17 -11.25 25.58
CA ASN A 433 -23.60 -11.92 26.72
C ASN A 433 -24.19 -13.33 26.86
N SER A 434 -23.45 -14.21 27.55
CA SER A 434 -23.90 -15.54 27.95
C SER A 434 -23.62 -15.72 29.43
N LEU A 435 -24.45 -16.51 30.09
CA LEU A 435 -24.19 -16.96 31.45
C LEU A 435 -23.11 -18.05 31.45
N PRO A 436 -22.30 -18.16 32.53
CA PRO A 436 -21.08 -18.95 32.53
C PRO A 436 -21.29 -20.43 32.90
N TYR A 437 -22.49 -20.97 32.69
CA TYR A 437 -22.82 -22.36 33.02
C TYR A 437 -23.72 -23.00 31.96
N LYS A 438 -23.74 -24.34 31.98
CA LYS A 438 -24.51 -25.19 31.07
C LYS A 438 -25.86 -25.55 31.67
N TRP A 439 -26.88 -25.67 30.83
CA TRP A 439 -28.17 -26.21 31.22
C TRP A 439 -28.13 -27.71 31.50
N SER A 440 -27.23 -28.44 30.82
CA SER A 440 -26.98 -29.86 31.05
C SER A 440 -26.69 -30.18 32.52
N ASP A 441 -26.06 -29.24 33.23
CA ASP A 441 -25.53 -29.44 34.58
C ASP A 441 -26.55 -29.14 35.68
N ARG A 442 -27.80 -28.79 35.31
CA ARG A 442 -28.84 -28.35 36.26
C ARG A 442 -29.16 -29.39 37.36
N ASN A 443 -28.95 -30.68 37.07
CA ASN A 443 -29.21 -31.76 38.00
C ASN A 443 -28.20 -31.83 39.15
N ILE A 444 -27.05 -31.12 39.07
CA ILE A 444 -26.11 -30.97 40.19
C ILE A 444 -26.79 -30.27 41.37
N GLY A 445 -27.77 -29.41 41.10
CA GLY A 445 -28.50 -28.67 42.12
C GLY A 445 -27.68 -27.58 42.79
N CYS A 446 -28.23 -27.00 43.87
CA CYS A 446 -27.61 -25.88 44.58
C CYS A 446 -27.90 -25.91 46.09
N ASP A 447 -28.02 -27.09 46.69
CA ASP A 447 -28.55 -27.24 48.05
C ASP A 447 -27.69 -26.57 49.11
N LYS A 448 -26.36 -26.54 48.92
CA LYS A 448 -25.45 -25.76 49.78
C LYS A 448 -25.79 -24.27 49.77
N ILE A 449 -26.14 -23.72 48.60
CA ILE A 449 -26.53 -22.31 48.45
C ILE A 449 -27.91 -22.08 49.06
N LYS A 450 -28.88 -22.98 48.85
CA LYS A 450 -30.22 -22.88 49.45
C LYS A 450 -30.15 -22.86 50.98
N LYS A 451 -29.37 -23.78 51.56
CA LYS A 451 -29.15 -23.87 53.01
C LYS A 451 -28.50 -22.59 53.54
N TRP A 452 -27.41 -22.15 52.90
CA TRP A 452 -26.71 -20.93 53.27
C TRP A 452 -27.57 -19.67 53.16
N LEU A 453 -28.43 -19.56 52.14
CA LEU A 453 -29.36 -18.43 52.01
C LEU A 453 -30.37 -18.41 53.18
N LEU A 454 -30.93 -19.56 53.55
CA LEU A 454 -31.85 -19.65 54.67
C LEU A 454 -31.17 -19.30 56.00
N GLU A 455 -29.94 -19.79 56.22
CA GLU A 455 -29.12 -19.46 57.39
C GLU A 455 -28.81 -17.95 57.44
N THR A 456 -28.38 -17.36 56.32
CA THR A 456 -28.03 -15.93 56.23
C THR A 456 -29.26 -15.03 56.42
N CYS A 457 -30.44 -15.50 56.02
CA CYS A 457 -31.72 -14.82 56.24
C CYS A 457 -32.37 -15.17 57.60
N GLU A 458 -31.63 -15.76 58.54
CA GLU A 458 -32.14 -16.10 59.90
C GLU A 458 -33.40 -16.97 59.87
N GLY A 459 -33.51 -17.88 58.91
CA GLY A 459 -34.68 -18.74 58.75
C GLY A 459 -35.91 -18.07 58.10
N ARG A 460 -35.82 -16.77 57.77
CA ARG A 460 -36.92 -16.00 57.15
C ARG A 460 -37.03 -16.35 55.66
N SER A 461 -37.92 -17.28 55.32
CA SER A 461 -38.14 -17.75 53.95
C SER A 461 -38.56 -16.62 52.99
N GLU A 462 -39.30 -15.63 53.47
CA GLU A 462 -39.71 -14.46 52.68
C GLU A 462 -38.52 -13.66 52.15
N TRP A 463 -37.47 -13.47 52.97
CA TRP A 463 -36.25 -12.77 52.57
C TRP A 463 -35.47 -13.57 51.54
N VAL A 464 -35.43 -14.90 51.70
CA VAL A 464 -34.82 -15.79 50.71
C VAL A 464 -35.52 -15.68 49.36
N GLU A 465 -36.85 -15.64 49.33
CA GLU A 465 -37.61 -15.48 48.08
C GLU A 465 -37.40 -14.11 47.43
N VAL A 466 -37.26 -13.03 48.22
CA VAL A 466 -36.91 -11.71 47.69
C VAL A 466 -35.53 -11.72 47.03
N LEU A 467 -34.52 -12.32 47.69
CA LEU A 467 -33.18 -12.49 47.10
C LEU A 467 -33.21 -13.34 45.83
N ARG A 468 -33.94 -14.46 45.83
CA ARG A 468 -34.12 -15.31 44.65
C ARG A 468 -34.83 -14.58 43.52
N ALA A 469 -35.83 -13.76 43.83
CA ALA A 469 -36.52 -12.93 42.86
C ALA A 469 -35.58 -11.89 42.23
N ALA A 470 -34.71 -11.27 43.03
CA ALA A 470 -33.68 -10.35 42.52
C ALA A 470 -32.64 -11.06 41.64
N MET A 471 -32.17 -12.24 42.06
CA MET A 471 -31.28 -13.09 41.24
C MET A 471 -31.94 -13.48 39.92
N LYS A 472 -33.20 -13.93 39.96
CA LYS A 472 -33.98 -14.27 38.77
C LYS A 472 -34.15 -13.05 37.86
N ALA A 473 -34.53 -11.89 38.41
CA ALA A 473 -34.70 -10.66 37.64
C ALA A 473 -33.39 -10.21 36.95
N THR A 474 -32.25 -10.45 37.59
CA THR A 474 -30.93 -10.16 37.04
C THR A 474 -30.56 -11.13 35.91
N VAL A 475 -30.74 -12.43 36.14
CA VAL A 475 -30.42 -13.49 35.15
C VAL A 475 -31.30 -13.40 33.90
N THR A 476 -32.60 -13.18 34.10
CA THR A 476 -33.64 -13.17 33.04
C THR A 476 -33.85 -11.81 32.43
N GLU A 477 -33.05 -10.84 32.85
CA GLU A 477 -33.16 -9.49 32.39
C GLU A 477 -34.63 -8.97 32.46
N ARG A 478 -35.13 -8.70 33.68
CA ARG A 478 -36.32 -7.85 33.98
C ARG A 478 -36.14 -6.33 34.30
N SER A 479 -35.90 -5.45 33.31
CA SER A 479 -35.72 -3.98 33.49
C SER A 479 -37.04 -3.27 33.62
N ASP A 480 -38.08 -3.91 33.09
CA ASP A 480 -39.47 -3.50 33.21
C ASP A 480 -39.92 -3.32 34.66
N LEU A 481 -39.24 -3.95 35.62
CA LEU A 481 -39.51 -3.76 37.04
C LEU A 481 -39.21 -2.34 37.52
N GLN A 482 -38.24 -1.64 36.91
CA GLN A 482 -37.79 -0.32 37.36
C GLN A 482 -37.47 -0.29 38.86
N ARG A 483 -36.75 -1.32 39.32
CA ARG A 483 -36.34 -1.50 40.71
C ARG A 483 -34.86 -1.86 40.77
N TYR A 484 -34.26 -1.51 41.89
CA TYR A 484 -32.96 -1.99 42.30
C TYR A 484 -33.06 -2.61 43.68
N MET A 485 -32.10 -3.45 44.05
CA MET A 485 -32.02 -4.07 45.38
C MET A 485 -30.83 -3.51 46.13
N GLU A 486 -31.09 -2.94 47.30
CA GLU A 486 -30.08 -2.49 48.25
C GLU A 486 -30.00 -3.50 49.41
N LEU A 487 -28.80 -3.91 49.79
CA LEU A 487 -28.58 -4.97 50.78
C LEU A 487 -28.13 -4.40 52.12
N ILE A 488 -29.02 -3.93 52.98
CA ILE A 488 -28.63 -3.25 54.23
C ILE A 488 -28.34 -4.26 55.36
N GLY A 489 -27.27 -4.06 56.15
CA GLY A 489 -27.05 -4.81 57.39
C GLY A 489 -25.70 -4.57 58.06
N TYR A 490 -25.47 -5.18 59.22
CA TYR A 490 -24.18 -5.08 59.94
C TYR A 490 -23.02 -5.77 59.19
N GLY A 491 -21.78 -5.40 59.51
CA GLY A 491 -20.59 -6.12 59.03
C GLY A 491 -20.70 -7.63 59.35
N GLY A 492 -20.28 -8.48 58.41
CA GLY A 492 -20.35 -9.94 58.59
C GLY A 492 -21.71 -10.59 58.27
N SER A 493 -22.75 -9.82 57.93
CA SER A 493 -24.10 -10.34 57.61
C SER A 493 -24.24 -11.08 56.27
N GLY A 494 -23.13 -11.40 55.59
CA GLY A 494 -23.15 -12.14 54.32
C GLY A 494 -23.40 -11.32 53.04
N LYS A 495 -23.63 -10.00 53.11
CA LYS A 495 -23.85 -9.11 51.95
C LYS A 495 -22.81 -9.27 50.83
N GLY A 496 -21.53 -9.17 51.19
CA GLY A 496 -20.44 -9.34 50.22
C GLY A 496 -20.40 -10.75 49.61
N THR A 497 -20.83 -11.77 50.36
CA THR A 497 -20.97 -13.13 49.84
C THR A 497 -22.15 -13.25 48.87
N ILE A 498 -23.29 -12.61 49.14
CA ILE A 498 -24.42 -12.50 48.21
C ILE A 498 -23.95 -11.83 46.92
N LEU A 499 -23.27 -10.68 47.01
CA LEU A 499 -22.75 -9.99 45.84
C LEU A 499 -21.81 -10.87 45.00
N ARG A 500 -20.88 -11.58 45.65
CA ARG A 500 -19.99 -12.53 44.96
C ARG A 500 -20.77 -13.66 44.31
N LEU A 501 -21.77 -14.21 44.99
CA LEU A 501 -22.63 -15.26 44.44
C LEU A 501 -23.36 -14.78 43.18
N VAL A 502 -23.99 -13.60 43.23
CA VAL A 502 -24.68 -13.02 42.06
C VAL A 502 -23.71 -12.71 40.93
N THR A 503 -22.53 -12.17 41.25
CA THR A 503 -21.45 -11.91 40.29
C THR A 503 -21.01 -13.19 39.57
N GLN A 504 -20.87 -14.31 40.29
CA GLN A 504 -20.54 -15.61 39.70
C GLN A 504 -21.71 -16.19 38.90
N LEU A 505 -22.95 -16.01 39.38
CA LEU A 505 -24.16 -16.44 38.70
C LEU A 505 -24.33 -15.75 37.34
N VAL A 506 -24.10 -14.44 37.26
CA VAL A 506 -24.16 -13.76 35.95
C VAL A 506 -22.86 -13.93 35.16
N GLY A 507 -21.74 -14.21 35.82
CA GLY A 507 -20.41 -14.27 35.24
C GLY A 507 -19.74 -12.90 35.22
N LYS A 508 -18.45 -12.85 35.55
CA LYS A 508 -17.68 -11.60 35.71
C LYS A 508 -17.72 -10.68 34.47
N ASN A 509 -17.77 -11.26 33.27
CA ASN A 509 -17.85 -10.50 32.01
C ASN A 509 -19.18 -9.75 31.85
N ASN A 510 -20.21 -10.13 32.60
CA ASN A 510 -21.55 -9.54 32.57
C ASN A 510 -21.78 -8.53 33.71
N VAL A 511 -20.73 -8.22 34.48
CA VAL A 511 -20.77 -7.27 35.59
C VAL A 511 -20.04 -5.99 35.22
N ALA A 512 -20.62 -4.85 35.60
CA ALA A 512 -19.93 -3.58 35.74
C ALA A 512 -19.90 -3.17 37.20
N VAL A 513 -18.82 -2.53 37.63
CA VAL A 513 -18.64 -2.02 38.98
C VAL A 513 -18.44 -0.52 38.89
N THR A 514 -19.13 0.24 39.72
CA THR A 514 -19.08 1.70 39.76
C THR A 514 -19.32 2.21 41.19
N ASP A 515 -19.21 3.51 41.41
CA ASP A 515 -19.63 4.18 42.63
C ASP A 515 -20.59 5.34 42.29
N LEU A 516 -21.32 5.89 43.27
CA LEU A 516 -22.31 6.95 43.01
C LEU A 516 -21.66 8.22 42.44
N LYS A 517 -20.42 8.53 42.83
CA LYS A 517 -19.71 9.72 42.37
C LYS A 517 -19.31 9.59 40.90
N GLN A 518 -18.81 8.44 40.47
CA GLN A 518 -18.51 8.13 39.08
C GLN A 518 -19.80 8.08 38.26
N LEU A 519 -20.82 7.39 38.77
CA LEU A 519 -22.09 7.23 38.07
C LEU A 519 -22.73 8.58 37.71
N GLU A 520 -22.77 9.53 38.66
CA GLU A 520 -23.42 10.82 38.46
C GLU A 520 -22.51 11.86 37.78
N ASN A 521 -21.22 11.89 38.09
CA ASN A 521 -20.32 12.96 37.61
C ASN A 521 -19.53 12.61 36.35
N ASN A 522 -19.33 11.33 36.05
CA ASN A 522 -18.57 10.91 34.87
C ASN A 522 -19.48 10.64 33.68
N ARG A 523 -19.51 11.59 32.74
CA ARG A 523 -20.31 11.52 31.50
C ARG A 523 -20.04 10.29 30.61
N PHE A 524 -18.96 9.54 30.86
CA PHE A 524 -18.58 8.34 30.09
C PHE A 524 -18.86 7.03 30.84
N GLU A 525 -19.18 7.07 32.14
CA GLU A 525 -19.29 5.87 32.98
C GLU A 525 -20.39 4.93 32.51
N THR A 526 -21.52 5.50 32.10
CA THR A 526 -22.66 4.73 31.57
C THR A 526 -22.31 3.86 30.37
N ALA A 527 -21.27 4.19 29.60
CA ALA A 527 -20.82 3.38 28.48
C ALA A 527 -20.26 2.01 28.88
N ASN A 528 -19.76 1.88 30.11
CA ASN A 528 -19.24 0.61 30.67
C ASN A 528 -20.35 -0.40 30.97
N PHE A 529 -21.60 0.07 31.08
CA PHE A 529 -22.74 -0.76 31.41
C PHE A 529 -23.38 -1.43 30.18
N TYR A 530 -22.98 -1.03 28.97
CA TYR A 530 -23.53 -1.58 27.74
C TYR A 530 -23.32 -3.10 27.65
N GLY A 531 -24.40 -3.85 27.47
CA GLY A 531 -24.38 -5.31 27.37
C GLY A 531 -24.10 -6.04 28.69
N LYS A 532 -24.10 -5.33 29.83
CA LYS A 532 -23.93 -5.93 31.17
C LYS A 532 -25.28 -6.34 31.76
N LYS A 533 -25.31 -7.47 32.46
CA LYS A 533 -26.50 -7.96 33.16
C LYS A 533 -26.64 -7.38 34.57
N LEU A 534 -25.51 -7.04 35.20
CA LEU A 534 -25.44 -6.54 36.57
C LEU A 534 -24.56 -5.30 36.65
N ILE A 535 -25.08 -4.24 37.26
CA ILE A 535 -24.25 -3.14 37.78
C ILE A 535 -24.18 -3.29 39.28
N VAL A 536 -22.97 -3.27 39.81
CA VAL A 536 -22.66 -3.19 41.22
C VAL A 536 -22.23 -1.76 41.53
N ILE A 537 -23.00 -1.08 42.37
CA ILE A 537 -22.58 0.19 42.96
C ILE A 537 -21.91 -0.17 44.28
N THR A 538 -20.63 0.12 44.43
CA THR A 538 -19.88 -0.12 45.67
C THR A 538 -20.12 1.00 46.67
N ASP A 539 -20.04 0.64 47.94
CA ASP A 539 -20.10 1.58 49.06
C ASP A 539 -19.03 2.68 48.89
N SER A 540 -19.51 3.92 48.71
CA SER A 540 -18.68 5.12 48.63
C SER A 540 -19.04 6.03 49.79
N GLU A 541 -18.07 6.82 50.25
CA GLU A 541 -18.28 7.91 51.23
C GLU A 541 -19.57 8.70 50.97
N GLN A 542 -20.17 9.28 52.02
CA GLN A 542 -21.42 10.05 51.96
C GLN A 542 -21.56 10.84 50.65
N TYR A 543 -22.47 10.39 49.79
CA TYR A 543 -22.79 11.07 48.55
C TYR A 543 -23.89 12.11 48.79
N THR A 544 -23.55 13.38 48.60
CA THR A 544 -24.50 14.51 48.63
C THR A 544 -24.55 15.10 47.22
N GLY A 545 -25.67 14.94 46.52
CA GLY A 545 -25.81 15.40 45.13
C GLY A 545 -27.09 14.94 44.45
N ASP A 546 -27.28 15.35 43.19
CA ASP A 546 -28.38 14.89 42.36
C ASP A 546 -28.13 13.44 41.89
N VAL A 547 -29.16 12.59 41.95
CA VAL A 547 -29.12 11.18 41.53
C VAL A 547 -29.92 10.97 40.23
N SER A 548 -29.85 11.94 39.32
CA SER A 548 -30.66 11.93 38.10
C SER A 548 -30.17 10.90 37.09
N VAL A 549 -28.89 10.54 37.06
CA VAL A 549 -28.37 9.49 36.18
C VAL A 549 -28.84 8.12 36.66
N LEU A 550 -28.78 7.84 37.96
CA LEU A 550 -29.32 6.64 38.58
C LEU A 550 -30.82 6.49 38.29
N LYS A 551 -31.61 7.56 38.48
CA LYS A 551 -33.05 7.56 38.16
C LYS A 551 -33.31 7.28 36.68
N LYS A 552 -32.53 7.89 35.78
CA LYS A 552 -32.64 7.64 34.33
C LYS A 552 -32.26 6.20 33.96
N LEU A 553 -31.29 5.59 34.65
CA LEU A 553 -30.91 4.19 34.43
C LEU A 553 -32.03 3.22 34.80
N LEU A 554 -32.79 3.53 35.86
CA LEU A 554 -33.92 2.72 36.33
C LEU A 554 -35.19 2.95 35.51
N GLY A 555 -35.34 4.15 34.93
CA GLY A 555 -36.44 4.49 34.04
C GLY A 555 -36.29 3.90 32.63
N LYS A 556 -37.39 3.87 31.87
CA LYS A 556 -37.37 3.51 30.43
C LYS A 556 -36.81 4.64 29.54
N MET A 557 -36.15 5.67 30.10
CA MET A 557 -35.64 6.80 29.33
C MET A 557 -34.32 6.45 28.65
N ASN A 558 -34.19 6.83 27.37
CA ASN A 558 -32.96 6.69 26.60
C ASN A 558 -31.83 7.51 27.24
N LEU A 559 -30.78 6.84 27.71
CA LEU A 559 -29.54 7.48 28.17
C LEU A 559 -28.60 7.68 26.99
N GLY A 560 -28.30 8.94 26.63
CA GLY A 560 -27.23 9.25 25.69
C GLY A 560 -25.85 8.91 26.29
N MET A 561 -25.26 7.78 25.91
CA MET A 561 -23.95 7.34 26.42
C MET A 561 -22.77 7.90 25.62
N ARG A 562 -21.88 8.68 26.25
CA ARG A 562 -20.66 9.15 25.58
C ARG A 562 -19.55 8.10 25.72
N LYS A 563 -18.78 7.83 24.66
CA LYS A 563 -17.54 7.02 24.67
C LYS A 563 -16.34 7.96 24.45
N LYS A 564 -15.19 7.64 25.04
CA LYS A 564 -13.92 8.35 24.80
C LYS A 564 -13.24 7.73 23.58
N GLU A 565 -13.05 8.48 22.50
CA GLU A 565 -12.24 8.06 21.36
C GLU A 565 -10.85 8.69 21.46
N PHE A 566 -9.80 7.89 21.32
CA PHE A 566 -8.43 8.39 21.15
C PHE A 566 -8.13 8.50 19.65
N SER A 567 -8.28 9.70 19.09
CA SER A 567 -7.75 10.03 17.77
C SER A 567 -6.29 10.46 17.92
N LYS A 568 -5.32 9.61 17.57
CA LYS A 568 -3.96 10.06 17.30
C LYS A 568 -3.92 10.59 15.86
N ARG A 569 -3.84 11.92 15.68
CA ARG A 569 -3.33 12.49 14.44
C ARG A 569 -1.79 12.38 14.45
N PRO A 570 -1.13 11.99 13.35
CA PRO A 570 0.30 12.16 13.22
C PRO A 570 0.58 13.63 12.89
N GLY A 571 1.28 14.32 13.79
CA GLY A 571 1.80 15.68 13.55
C GLY A 571 1.13 16.79 14.36
N LEU A 572 1.96 17.40 15.22
CA LEU A 572 1.78 18.64 16.00
C LEU A 572 0.72 18.67 17.12
N GLY A 573 1.23 18.75 18.36
CA GLY A 573 0.73 19.64 19.42
C GLY A 573 -0.71 19.44 19.95
N SER A 574 -0.79 18.80 21.12
CA SER A 574 -1.96 18.65 22.01
C SER A 574 -3.08 17.70 21.56
N PRO A 575 -3.58 16.82 22.45
CA PRO A 575 -4.73 15.97 22.16
C PRO A 575 -6.02 16.81 22.15
N GLU A 576 -6.52 17.15 20.96
CA GLU A 576 -7.86 17.72 20.82
C GLU A 576 -8.94 16.64 21.05
N TRP A 577 -9.84 16.93 21.99
CA TRP A 577 -10.95 16.08 22.39
C TRP A 577 -12.13 16.21 21.41
N SER A 578 -12.18 15.43 20.33
CA SER A 578 -13.39 15.33 19.50
C SER A 578 -14.41 14.39 20.16
N GLY A 579 -15.31 14.94 20.98
CA GLY A 579 -16.38 14.18 21.61
C GLY A 579 -17.50 13.81 20.62
N LEU A 580 -17.49 12.59 20.09
CA LEU A 580 -18.64 12.05 19.34
C LEU A 580 -19.79 11.74 20.31
N GLN A 581 -20.96 12.37 20.12
CA GLN A 581 -22.17 11.96 20.83
C GLN A 581 -22.61 10.60 20.28
N ARG A 582 -22.57 9.56 21.13
CA ARG A 582 -23.17 8.25 20.82
C ARG A 582 -24.48 8.14 21.61
N THR A 583 -25.58 7.84 20.94
CA THR A 583 -26.84 7.52 21.61
C THR A 583 -26.96 6.01 21.68
N LYS A 584 -26.57 5.41 22.81
CA LYS A 584 -26.75 3.97 23.04
C LYS A 584 -28.07 3.76 23.77
N GLN A 585 -28.91 2.87 23.26
CA GLN A 585 -30.07 2.41 24.01
C GLN A 585 -29.61 1.34 25.00
N CYS A 586 -29.90 1.53 26.28
CA CYS A 586 -29.75 0.49 27.30
C CYS A 586 -30.92 0.58 28.26
N SER A 587 -31.56 -0.56 28.48
CA SER A 587 -32.42 -0.76 29.64
C SER A 587 -31.58 -1.49 30.70
N LEU A 588 -31.05 -0.77 31.68
CA LEU A 588 -30.14 -1.31 32.70
C LEU A 588 -30.83 -1.52 34.04
N ARG A 589 -30.27 -2.44 34.82
CA ARG A 589 -30.86 -2.99 36.05
C ARG A 589 -29.75 -3.09 37.07
N ILE A 590 -29.94 -2.42 38.18
CA ILE A 590 -28.90 -2.16 39.17
C ILE A 590 -29.23 -3.01 40.40
N ILE A 591 -28.23 -3.65 40.99
CA ILE A 591 -28.28 -4.06 42.39
C ILE A 591 -27.25 -3.16 43.09
N PRO A 592 -27.64 -2.06 43.76
CA PRO A 592 -26.70 -1.36 44.61
C PRO A 592 -26.28 -2.26 45.77
N VAL A 593 -25.01 -2.19 46.11
CA VAL A 593 -24.47 -2.82 47.30
C VAL A 593 -24.07 -1.72 48.24
N VAL A 594 -24.81 -1.61 49.34
CA VAL A 594 -24.43 -0.90 50.56
C VAL A 594 -24.73 -1.84 51.72
#